data_AF-A0A524CYU9-F1
#
_entry.id   AF-A0A524CYU9-F1
#
_cell.length_a   1.000
_cell.length_b   1.000
_cell.length_c   1.000
_cell.angle_alpha   90.00
_cell.angle_beta   90.00
_cell.angle_gamma   90.00
#
_symmetry.space_group_name_H-M   'P 1'
#
loop_
_entity.id
_entity.type
_entity.pdbx_description
1 polymer ?
#
loop_
_entity_poly.entity_id
_entity_poly.type
_entity_poly.pdbx_seq_one_letter_code
_entity_poly.pdbx_strand_id
1 'polypeptide(L)' 'MAEKIFVSPDVCMFPKEDEHLTYHIEITLPGVEKDTLKLRMHEDSFFIKGESEDKVYIGSYAVCCEIDPEKAKAIYKNGL' A
#
# COMPACT_ATOMS: atom_id res chain seq x y z
N MET A 1 -12.03 -17.02 19.24
CA MET A 1 -11.97 -16.45 17.87
C MET A 1 -11.43 -15.05 18.05
N ALA A 2 -10.19 -14.78 17.63
CA ALA A 2 -9.59 -13.46 17.84
C ALA A 2 -10.34 -12.43 16.99
N GLU A 3 -10.92 -11.42 17.63
CA GLU A 3 -11.53 -10.28 16.95
C GLU A 3 -10.39 -9.44 16.34
N LYS A 4 -10.12 -9.64 15.05
CA LYS A 4 -9.17 -8.80 14.34
C LYS A 4 -9.79 -7.44 14.08
N ILE A 5 -9.07 -6.38 14.45
CA ILE A 5 -9.55 -5.01 14.29
C ILE A 5 -9.22 -4.54 12.87
N PHE A 6 -10.21 -3.96 12.18
CA PHE A 6 -9.98 -3.33 10.88
C PHE A 6 -9.37 -1.95 11.06
N VAL A 7 -8.23 -1.72 10.41
CA VAL A 7 -7.46 -0.48 10.54
C VAL A 7 -7.15 0.05 9.14
N SER A 8 -7.28 1.36 8.95
CA SER A 8 -6.81 2.02 7.74
C SER A 8 -5.29 2.16 7.82
N PRO A 9 -4.53 1.71 6.80
CA PRO A 9 -3.09 1.89 6.78
C PRO A 9 -2.72 3.36 6.61
N ASP A 10 -1.55 3.72 7.13
CA ASP A 10 -0.98 5.04 6.89
C ASP A 10 -0.30 5.04 5.52
N VAL A 11 -0.71 5.99 4.66
CA VAL A 11 -0.26 6.06 3.28
C VAL A 11 0.25 7.46 3.00
N CYS A 12 1.52 7.54 2.62
CA CYS A 12 2.15 8.77 2.18
C CYS A 12 2.46 8.66 0.70
N MET A 13 1.89 9.57 -0.10
CA MET A 13 2.13 9.64 -1.54
C MET A 13 2.73 11.00 -1.86
N PHE A 14 3.91 11.00 -2.47
CA PHE A 14 4.58 12.22 -2.90
C PHE A 14 5.29 12.02 -4.24
N PRO A 15 5.36 13.07 -5.08
CA PRO A 15 6.17 13.03 -6.28
C PRO A 15 7.65 13.05 -5.89
N LYS A 16 8.47 12.27 -6.58
CA LYS A 16 9.92 12.29 -6.38
C LYS A 16 10.50 13.55 -7.03
N GLU A 17 11.28 14.33 -6.28
CA GLU A 17 11.85 15.62 -6.77
C GLU A 17 12.71 15.49 -8.04
N ASP A 18 13.44 14.38 -8.20
CA ASP A 18 14.34 14.15 -9.35
C ASP A 18 13.62 13.74 -10.65
N GLU A 19 12.45 13.12 -10.56
CA GLU A 19 11.70 12.61 -11.72
C GLU A 19 10.23 12.98 -11.54
N HIS A 20 9.81 14.07 -12.19
CA HIS A 20 8.43 14.57 -12.24
C HIS A 20 7.37 13.54 -12.73
N LEU A 21 7.79 12.32 -13.08
CA LEU A 21 6.97 11.24 -13.61
C LEU A 21 6.90 10.01 -12.69
N THR A 22 7.62 10.01 -11.55
CA THR A 22 7.60 8.89 -10.60
C THR A 22 6.95 9.29 -9.29
N TYR A 23 5.85 8.60 -8.94
CA TYR A 23 5.23 8.71 -7.62
C TYR A 23 5.87 7.73 -6.65
N HIS A 24 6.23 8.24 -5.47
CA HIS A 24 6.62 7.41 -4.34
C HIS A 24 5.39 7.22 -3.44
N ILE A 25 5.05 5.97 -3.18
CA ILE A 25 3.94 5.59 -2.30
C ILE A 25 4.53 4.73 -1.19
N GLU A 26 4.50 5.24 0.03
CA GLU A 26 4.91 4.54 1.24
C GLU A 26 3.66 4.12 2.01
N ILE A 27 3.59 2.84 2.41
CA ILE A 27 2.41 2.27 3.06
C ILE A 27 2.89 1.60 4.35
N THR A 28 2.59 2.22 5.49
CA THR A 28 3.05 1.73 6.79
C THR A 28 2.08 0.69 7.35
N LEU A 29 2.57 -0.53 7.51
CA LEU A 29 1.83 -1.72 7.95
C LEU A 29 2.57 -2.43 9.08
N PRO A 30 2.51 -1.90 10.31
CA PRO A 30 3.28 -2.44 11.41
C PRO A 30 2.73 -3.82 11.82
N GLY A 31 3.62 -4.82 11.78
CA GLY A 31 3.31 -6.21 12.16
C GLY A 31 2.59 -7.03 11.09
N VAL A 32 2.46 -6.55 9.85
CA VAL A 32 1.94 -7.35 8.73
C VAL A 32 3.09 -8.12 8.10
N GLU A 33 2.97 -9.42 7.92
CA GLU A 33 3.96 -10.21 7.17
C GLU A 33 3.77 -10.06 5.65
N LYS A 34 4.87 -10.13 4.89
CA LYS A 34 4.82 -9.99 3.43
C LYS A 34 3.88 -11.02 2.77
N ASP A 35 3.80 -12.23 3.31
CA ASP A 35 2.98 -13.32 2.77
C ASP A 35 1.47 -13.06 2.87
N THR A 36 1.01 -12.26 3.83
CA THR A 36 -0.41 -11.89 3.97
C THR A 36 -0.75 -10.62 3.20
N LEU A 37 0.26 -9.91 2.67
CA LEU A 37 0.12 -8.66 1.95
C LEU A 37 -0.41 -8.89 0.53
N LYS A 38 -1.53 -8.23 0.21
CA LYS A 38 -2.11 -8.15 -1.12
C LYS A 38 -2.17 -6.68 -1.53
N LEU A 39 -1.27 -6.29 -2.43
CA LEU A 39 -1.31 -5.01 -3.11
C LEU A 39 -1.80 -5.25 -4.54
N ARG A 40 -2.83 -4.50 -4.96
CA ARG A 40 -3.31 -4.44 -6.33
C ARG A 40 -3.27 -3.00 -6.79
N MET A 41 -2.61 -2.76 -7.91
CA MET A 41 -2.49 -1.44 -8.51
C MET A 41 -3.29 -1.43 -9.81
N HIS A 42 -4.08 -0.39 -10.00
CA HIS A 42 -4.84 -0.07 -11.19
C HIS A 42 -4.36 1.28 -11.74
N GLU A 43 -4.80 1.63 -12.94
CA GLU A 43 -4.38 2.86 -13.62
C GLU A 43 -4.79 4.12 -12.84
N ASP A 44 -5.97 4.11 -12.22
CA ASP A 44 -6.55 5.25 -11.46
C ASP A 44 -6.58 5.05 -9.94
N SER A 45 -6.25 3.85 -9.45
CA SER A 45 -6.44 3.49 -8.05
C SER A 45 -5.57 2.34 -7.60
N PHE A 46 -5.41 2.15 -6.29
CA PHE A 46 -4.77 0.97 -5.73
C PHE A 46 -5.46 0.50 -4.46
N PHE A 47 -5.42 -0.81 -4.28
CA PHE A 47 -5.97 -1.52 -3.14
C PHE A 47 -4.86 -2.21 -2.37
N ILE A 48 -4.86 -2.01 -1.07
CA ILE A 48 -3.94 -2.67 -0.14
C ILE A 48 -4.78 -3.45 0.88
N LYS A 49 -4.40 -4.70 1.09
CA LYS A 49 -4.91 -5.53 2.17
C LYS A 49 -3.74 -6.26 2.82
N GLY A 50 -3.58 -6.11 4.13
CA GLY A 50 -2.59 -6.81 4.92
C GLY A 50 -3.22 -7.37 6.19
N GLU A 51 -2.80 -8.56 6.62
CA GLU A 51 -3.32 -9.17 7.85
C GLU A 51 -2.17 -9.46 8.83
N SER A 52 -2.34 -8.99 10.05
CA SER A 52 -1.51 -9.31 11.21
C SER A 52 -2.24 -10.31 12.12
N GLU A 53 -1.58 -10.70 13.22
CA GLU A 53 -2.21 -11.51 14.28
C GLU A 53 -3.49 -10.84 14.83
N ASP A 54 -3.41 -9.56 15.18
CA ASP A 54 -4.51 -8.85 15.86
C ASP A 54 -5.26 -7.83 14.98
N LYS A 55 -4.73 -7.50 13.79
CA LYS A 55 -5.23 -6.39 12.96
C LYS A 55 -5.36 -6.79 11.49
N VAL A 56 -6.35 -6.23 10.81
CA VAL A 56 -6.50 -6.29 9.35
C VAL A 56 -6.39 -4.88 8.82
N TYR A 57 -5.31 -4.63 8.07
CA TYR A 57 -5.14 -3.39 7.35
C TYR A 57 -5.83 -3.49 6.00
N ILE A 58 -6.73 -2.54 5.72
CA ILE A 58 -7.41 -2.47 4.44
C ILE A 58 -7.56 -1.00 4.01
N GLY A 59 -7.21 -0.73 2.76
CA GLY A 59 -7.24 0.62 2.20
C GLY A 59 -7.47 0.60 0.71
N SER A 60 -8.25 1.58 0.25
CA SER A 60 -8.51 1.85 -1.17
C SER A 60 -8.13 3.30 -1.40
N TYR A 61 -7.19 3.54 -2.31
CA TYR A 61 -6.69 4.89 -2.58
C TYR A 61 -6.82 5.17 -4.07
N ALA A 62 -7.45 6.29 -4.40
CA ALA A 62 -7.48 6.80 -5.77
C ALA A 62 -6.25 7.68 -5.99
N VAL A 63 -5.67 7.59 -7.17
CA VAL A 63 -4.58 8.46 -7.59
C VAL A 63 -5.13 9.51 -8.56
N CYS A 64 -4.54 10.72 -8.53
CA CYS A 64 -4.99 11.81 -9.39
C CYS A 64 -4.52 11.68 -10.85
N CYS A 65 -3.46 10.91 -11.08
CA CYS A 65 -2.83 10.73 -12.38
C CYS A 65 -2.80 9.24 -12.73
N GLU A 66 -2.99 8.93 -14.01
CA GLU A 66 -2.81 7.57 -14.51
C GLU A 66 -1.39 7.07 -14.20
N ILE A 67 -1.31 5.91 -13.58
CA ILE A 67 -0.07 5.20 -13.28
C ILE A 67 -0.01 3.95 -14.12
N ASP A 68 1.15 3.64 -14.70
CA ASP A 68 1.38 2.35 -15.34
C ASP A 68 1.53 1.25 -14.26
N PRO A 69 0.55 0.36 -14.05
CA PRO A 69 0.67 -0.72 -13.06
C PRO A 69 1.78 -1.71 -13.42
N GLU A 70 2.11 -1.86 -14.71
CA GLU A 70 3.19 -2.74 -15.18
C GLU A 70 4.59 -2.23 -14.82
N LYS A 71 4.75 -0.90 -14.68
CA LYS A 71 6.02 -0.28 -14.27
C LYS A 71 6.12 -0.10 -12.76
N ALA A 72 5.02 -0.31 -12.03
CA ALA A 72 4.98 -0.17 -10.59
C ALA A 72 5.88 -1.22 -9.91
N LYS A 73 6.76 -0.76 -9.02
CA LYS A 73 7.60 -1.61 -8.20
C LYS A 73 7.16 -1.51 -6.75
N ALA A 74 6.67 -2.62 -6.21
CA ALA A 74 6.37 -2.76 -4.80
C ALA A 74 7.56 -3.41 -4.09
N ILE A 75 8.08 -2.74 -3.06
CA ILE A 75 9.14 -3.28 -2.20
C ILE A 75 8.57 -3.29 -0.78
N TYR A 76 8.52 -4.47 -0.18
CA TYR A 76 8.15 -4.62 1.23
C TYR A 76 9.42 -4.78 2.06
N LYS A 77 9.57 -3.98 3.12
CA LYS A 77 10.71 -3.96 4.02
C LYS A 77 10.27 -3.68 5.47
N ASN A 78 10.09 -4.74 6.26
CA ASN A 78 9.80 -4.69 7.71
C ASN A 78 8.57 -3.82 8.08
N GLY A 79 7.46 -3.97 7.37
CA GLY A 79 6.23 -3.20 7.64
C GLY A 79 6.16 -1.84 6.96
N LEU A 80 7.00 -1.62 5.94
CA LEU A 80 6.93 -0.51 4.99
C LEU A 80 6.99 -1.04 3.54
#